data_AF-D7DM33-F1
#
_entry.id   AF-D7DM33-F1
#
_cell.length_a   1.000
_cell.length_b   1.000
_cell.length_c   1.000
_cell.angle_alpha   90.00
_cell.angle_beta   90.00
_cell.angle_gamma   90.00
#
_symmetry.space_group_name_H-M   'P 1'
#
loop_
_entity.id
_entity.type
_entity.pdbx_description
1 polymer ?
#
loop_
_entity_poly.entity_id
_entity_poly.type
_entity_poly.pdbx_seq_one_letter_code
_entity_poly.pdbx_strand_id
1 'polypeptide(L)'
;MQTRNQIEDVIKNGLVEDIFRMESALFLLEKIGERATDINSANRGNFSELFGTLQRALNTEAILAVARVYDEPSKRYPTRCIKGVFKHLVEFAHELPEIREPFQLELLLKTRNVPIELIKSIKVNPTEFPLLFSNYFNNELMTSHSEAMEKLKTLRDKAMAHNENKLVSGPTWGALTELIEFAKYIVGALGWAYLSMAYTINGDYILTNDAKRPSFAMSRLLKNVYESLYPPK
;
A
#
# COMPACT_ATOMS: atom_id res chain seq x y z
N MET A 1 12.31 6.64 -23.48
CA MET A 1 12.64 5.30 -22.91
C MET A 1 13.10 5.40 -21.44
N GLN A 2 13.87 6.43 -21.06
CA GLN A 2 14.34 6.65 -19.69
C GLN A 2 13.23 7.00 -18.69
N THR A 3 12.27 7.86 -19.06
CA THR A 3 11.13 8.30 -18.23
C THR A 3 10.20 7.14 -17.85
N ARG A 4 9.90 6.24 -18.80
CA ARG A 4 9.12 5.03 -18.54
C ARG A 4 9.79 4.13 -17.51
N ASN A 5 11.10 3.90 -17.64
CA ASN A 5 11.84 3.06 -16.70
C ASN A 5 11.85 3.65 -15.29
N GLN A 6 11.83 4.98 -15.16
CA GLN A 6 11.73 5.65 -13.86
C GLN A 6 10.34 5.47 -13.22
N ILE A 7 9.26 5.62 -14.00
CA ILE A 7 7.90 5.33 -13.53
C ILE A 7 7.77 3.88 -13.12
N GLU A 8 8.28 2.96 -13.96
CA GLU A 8 8.27 1.54 -13.67
C GLU A 8 9.04 1.21 -12.39
N ASP A 9 10.23 1.79 -12.19
CA ASP A 9 11.01 1.58 -10.96
C ASP A 9 10.26 2.05 -9.71
N VAL A 10 9.68 3.24 -9.75
CA VAL A 10 8.94 3.78 -8.60
C VAL A 10 7.70 2.93 -8.29
N ILE A 11 6.95 2.53 -9.32
CA ILE A 11 5.75 1.71 -9.13
C ILE A 11 6.12 0.32 -8.66
N LYS A 12 6.96 -0.41 -9.42
CA LYS A 12 7.23 -1.83 -9.19
C LYS A 12 8.14 -2.07 -7.98
N ASN A 13 9.23 -1.33 -7.86
CA ASN A 13 10.24 -1.51 -6.81
C ASN A 13 10.04 -0.55 -5.63
N GLY A 14 8.89 0.11 -5.57
CA GLY A 14 8.51 1.01 -4.48
C GLY A 14 7.08 0.77 -4.06
N LEU A 15 6.13 1.40 -4.77
CA LEU A 15 4.72 1.40 -4.35
C LEU A 15 4.13 -0.02 -4.23
N VAL A 16 4.32 -0.87 -5.24
CA VAL A 16 3.83 -2.25 -5.25
C VAL A 16 4.47 -3.05 -4.11
N GLU A 17 5.77 -2.90 -3.91
CA GLU A 17 6.50 -3.61 -2.86
C GLU A 17 6.02 -3.21 -1.46
N ASP A 18 5.82 -1.91 -1.21
CA ASP A 18 5.34 -1.41 0.07
C ASP A 18 3.87 -1.73 0.33
N ILE A 19 3.01 -1.69 -0.70
CA ILE A 19 1.63 -2.22 -0.60
C ILE A 19 1.67 -3.69 -0.16
N PHE A 20 2.46 -4.51 -0.85
CA PHE A 20 2.59 -5.94 -0.54
C PHE A 20 3.09 -6.19 0.88
N ARG A 21 4.10 -5.44 1.33
CA ARG A 21 4.67 -5.54 2.69
C ARG A 21 3.63 -5.19 3.75
N MET A 22 2.89 -4.10 3.57
CA MET A 22 1.83 -3.70 4.49
C MET A 22 0.76 -4.78 4.58
N GLU A 23 0.23 -5.24 3.45
CA GLU A 23 -0.85 -6.23 3.43
C GLU A 23 -0.41 -7.56 4.04
N SER A 24 0.80 -8.02 3.69
CA SER A 24 1.36 -9.25 4.25
C SER A 24 1.48 -9.18 5.77
N ALA A 25 1.95 -8.04 6.29
CA ALA A 25 2.05 -7.83 7.72
C ALA A 25 0.67 -7.80 8.39
N LEU A 26 -0.30 -7.11 7.80
CA LEU A 26 -1.67 -7.03 8.30
C LEU A 26 -2.32 -8.42 8.37
N PHE A 27 -2.27 -9.20 7.28
CA PHE A 27 -2.85 -10.54 7.26
C PHE A 27 -2.18 -11.49 8.27
N LEU A 28 -0.87 -11.35 8.51
CA LEU A 28 -0.19 -12.12 9.55
C LEU A 28 -0.65 -11.71 10.96
N LEU A 29 -0.76 -10.41 11.22
CA LEU A 29 -1.27 -9.89 12.50
C LEU A 29 -2.68 -10.39 12.79
N GLU A 30 -3.56 -10.37 11.78
CA GLU A 30 -4.92 -10.92 11.88
C GLU A 30 -4.90 -12.40 12.27
N LYS A 31 -4.10 -13.23 11.60
CA LYS A 31 -4.01 -14.67 11.90
C LYS A 31 -3.42 -14.99 13.27
N ILE A 32 -2.48 -14.17 13.75
CA ILE A 32 -1.99 -14.27 15.12
C ILE A 32 -3.11 -13.90 16.11
N GLY A 33 -3.85 -12.82 15.85
CA GLY A 33 -4.96 -12.37 16.68
C GLY A 33 -6.10 -13.40 16.79
N GLU A 34 -6.49 -14.01 15.67
CA GLU A 34 -7.51 -15.08 15.60
C GLU A 34 -7.16 -16.29 16.48
N ARG A 35 -5.88 -16.52 16.77
CA ARG A 35 -5.38 -17.67 17.56
C ARG A 35 -4.78 -17.24 18.90
N ALA A 36 -5.05 -16.03 19.37
CA ALA A 36 -4.46 -15.49 20.59
C ALA A 36 -4.72 -16.37 21.83
N THR A 37 -5.90 -16.98 21.93
CA THR A 37 -6.25 -17.89 23.04
C THR A 37 -5.35 -19.13 23.07
N ASP A 38 -5.08 -19.73 21.91
CA ASP A 38 -4.19 -20.88 21.79
C ASP A 38 -2.74 -20.49 22.08
N ILE A 39 -2.30 -19.37 21.52
CA ILE A 39 -0.95 -18.81 21.69
C ILE A 39 -0.63 -18.53 23.15
N ASN A 40 -1.58 -17.98 23.88
CA ASN A 40 -1.39 -17.58 25.29
C ASN A 40 -1.74 -18.70 26.28
N SER A 41 -2.11 -19.89 25.81
CA SER A 41 -2.52 -20.98 26.69
C SER A 41 -1.31 -21.61 27.39
N ALA A 42 -1.30 -21.53 28.73
CA ALA A 42 -0.29 -22.18 29.57
C ALA A 42 -0.24 -23.70 29.35
N ASN A 43 -1.41 -24.31 29.09
CA ASN A 43 -1.51 -25.74 28.84
C ASN A 43 -1.03 -26.14 27.44
N ARG A 44 -0.74 -25.17 26.57
CA ARG A 44 -0.31 -25.38 25.18
C ARG A 44 1.10 -24.88 24.87
N GLY A 45 1.92 -24.69 25.90
CA GLY A 45 3.32 -24.26 25.77
C GLY A 45 3.56 -22.76 25.90
N ASN A 46 2.51 -21.93 26.00
CA ASN A 46 2.58 -20.48 26.18
C ASN A 46 3.62 -19.78 25.27
N PHE A 47 3.22 -19.47 24.04
CA PHE A 47 4.08 -18.80 23.05
C PHE A 47 3.90 -17.27 23.02
N SER A 48 3.33 -16.69 24.07
CA SER A 48 3.00 -15.26 24.15
C SER A 48 4.19 -14.34 23.88
N GLU A 49 5.38 -14.64 24.41
CA GLU A 49 6.58 -13.81 24.21
C GLU A 49 7.07 -13.79 22.76
N LEU A 50 7.08 -14.97 22.11
CA LEU A 50 7.48 -15.10 20.70
C LEU A 50 6.52 -14.34 19.81
N PHE A 51 5.21 -14.60 19.94
CA PHE A 51 4.21 -13.97 19.09
C PHE A 51 4.05 -12.49 19.41
N GLY A 52 4.23 -12.05 20.65
CA GLY A 52 4.30 -10.64 21.00
C GLY A 52 5.47 -9.93 20.31
N THR A 53 6.62 -10.59 20.19
CA THR A 53 7.78 -10.05 19.44
C THR A 53 7.49 -9.98 17.94
N LEU A 54 6.90 -11.02 17.36
CA LEU A 54 6.49 -11.02 15.95
C LEU A 54 5.45 -9.92 15.68
N GLN A 55 4.44 -9.77 16.52
CA GLN A 55 3.43 -8.73 16.38
C GLN A 55 4.06 -7.33 16.40
N ARG A 56 5.01 -7.05 17.31
CA ARG A 56 5.73 -5.78 17.31
C ARG A 56 6.46 -5.53 15.99
N ALA A 57 7.21 -6.52 15.50
CA ALA A 57 7.94 -6.40 14.23
C ALA A 57 6.99 -6.18 13.04
N LEU A 58 5.90 -6.92 12.96
CA LEU A 58 4.89 -6.79 11.89
C LEU A 58 4.17 -5.44 11.94
N ASN A 59 3.83 -4.95 13.14
CA ASN A 59 3.25 -3.62 13.31
C ASN A 59 4.19 -2.54 12.76
N THR A 60 5.47 -2.60 13.15
CA THR A 60 6.51 -1.69 12.65
C THR A 60 6.62 -1.76 11.13
N GLU A 61 6.71 -2.95 10.54
CA GLU A 61 6.83 -3.10 9.07
C GLU A 61 5.61 -2.52 8.35
N ALA A 62 4.39 -2.81 8.83
CA ALA A 62 3.18 -2.28 8.23
C ALA A 62 3.15 -0.75 8.24
N ILE A 63 3.45 -0.13 9.40
CA ILE A 63 3.50 1.33 9.54
C ILE A 63 4.55 1.95 8.61
N LEU A 64 5.76 1.38 8.58
CA LEU A 64 6.85 1.91 7.74
C LEU A 64 6.54 1.75 6.24
N ALA A 65 5.92 0.65 5.84
CA ALA A 65 5.54 0.42 4.45
C ALA A 65 4.52 1.48 3.98
N VAL A 66 3.47 1.75 4.76
CA VAL A 66 2.53 2.84 4.42
C VAL A 66 3.26 4.19 4.43
N ALA A 67 4.12 4.45 5.41
CA ALA A 67 4.82 5.72 5.50
C ALA A 67 5.71 6.01 4.26
N ARG A 68 6.39 4.99 3.71
CA ARG A 68 7.19 5.11 2.49
C ARG A 68 6.35 5.40 1.25
N VAL A 69 5.17 4.81 1.11
CA VAL A 69 4.22 5.10 0.02
C VAL A 69 3.84 6.59 -0.01
N TYR A 70 3.69 7.19 1.17
CA TYR A 70 3.21 8.56 1.37
C TYR A 70 4.29 9.58 1.72
N ASP A 71 5.56 9.22 1.53
CA ASP A 71 6.68 10.09 1.85
C ASP A 71 6.75 11.33 0.95
N GLU A 72 7.47 12.35 1.41
CA GLU A 72 7.75 13.53 0.58
C GLU A 72 8.90 13.25 -0.41
N PRO A 73 8.82 13.74 -1.65
CA PRO A 73 9.89 13.62 -2.61
C PRO A 73 11.17 14.32 -2.11
N SER A 74 12.25 13.56 -1.93
CA SER A 74 13.53 14.14 -1.54
C SER A 74 14.23 14.81 -2.73
N LYS A 75 14.84 15.97 -2.48
CA LYS A 75 15.66 16.68 -3.47
C LYS A 75 17.02 16.00 -3.71
N ARG A 76 17.49 15.18 -2.76
CA ARG A 76 18.82 14.53 -2.83
C ARG A 76 18.76 13.11 -3.39
N TYR A 77 17.68 12.38 -3.11
CA TYR A 77 17.53 10.99 -3.53
C TYR A 77 16.11 10.79 -4.06
N PRO A 78 15.92 10.17 -5.24
CA PRO A 78 14.59 9.86 -5.73
C PRO A 78 13.91 8.88 -4.77
N THR A 79 12.83 9.33 -4.12
CA THR A 79 12.01 8.49 -3.24
C THR A 79 10.88 7.87 -4.03
N ARG A 80 10.66 6.58 -3.81
CA ARG A 80 9.63 5.81 -4.52
C ARG A 80 8.26 5.94 -3.84
N CYS A 81 7.70 7.15 -3.84
CA CYS A 81 6.44 7.49 -3.18
C CYS A 81 5.41 8.06 -4.18
N ILE A 82 4.13 8.09 -3.80
CA ILE A 82 3.02 8.56 -4.65
C ILE A 82 3.25 10.01 -5.09
N LYS A 83 3.61 10.89 -4.17
CA LYS A 83 3.92 12.29 -4.48
C LYS A 83 5.11 12.42 -5.44
N GLY A 84 6.09 11.54 -5.32
CA GLY A 84 7.22 11.45 -6.25
C GLY A 84 6.76 11.09 -7.66
N VAL A 85 5.86 10.11 -7.80
CA VAL A 85 5.28 9.75 -9.10
C VAL A 85 4.48 10.89 -9.70
N PHE A 86 3.59 11.53 -8.94
CA PHE A 86 2.79 12.66 -9.43
C PHE A 86 3.68 13.80 -9.93
N LYS A 87 4.70 14.14 -9.15
CA LYS A 87 5.70 15.14 -9.56
C LYS A 87 6.36 14.74 -10.89
N HIS A 88 6.78 13.48 -11.01
CA HIS A 88 7.42 12.97 -12.21
C HIS A 88 6.49 12.97 -13.43
N LEU A 89 5.22 12.59 -13.26
CA LEU A 89 4.21 12.62 -14.31
C LEU A 89 3.98 14.04 -14.85
N VAL A 90 3.97 15.04 -13.97
CA VAL A 90 3.80 16.46 -14.36
C VAL A 90 5.07 17.01 -15.02
N GLU A 91 6.24 16.79 -14.42
CA GLU A 91 7.51 17.33 -14.91
C GLU A 91 7.87 16.81 -16.31
N PHE A 92 7.56 15.54 -16.58
CA PHE A 92 7.93 14.88 -17.84
C PHE A 92 6.74 14.55 -18.73
N ALA A 93 5.60 15.24 -18.55
CA ALA A 93 4.35 14.94 -19.26
C ALA A 93 4.50 14.79 -20.79
N HIS A 94 5.32 15.63 -21.40
CA HIS A 94 5.58 15.62 -22.85
C HIS A 94 6.52 14.49 -23.32
N GLU A 95 7.23 13.85 -22.39
CA GLU A 95 8.16 12.73 -22.65
C GLU A 95 7.57 11.37 -22.28
N LEU A 96 6.36 11.35 -21.71
CA LEU A 96 5.68 10.13 -21.36
C LEU A 96 5.30 9.33 -22.61
N PRO A 97 5.36 7.99 -22.54
CA PRO A 97 4.83 7.16 -23.61
C PRO A 97 3.31 7.36 -23.73
N GLU A 98 2.77 7.07 -24.91
CA GLU A 98 1.33 7.01 -25.12
C GLU A 98 0.66 6.05 -24.13
N ILE A 99 -0.59 6.35 -23.78
CA ILE A 99 -1.41 5.51 -22.92
C ILE A 99 -1.60 4.15 -23.61
N ARG A 100 -1.18 3.08 -22.93
CA ARG A 100 -1.12 1.73 -23.49
C ARG A 100 -2.47 1.01 -23.48
N GLU A 101 -3.19 1.08 -22.38
CA GLU A 101 -4.44 0.34 -22.19
C GLU A 101 -5.61 1.30 -21.90
N PRO A 102 -5.99 2.18 -22.85
CA PRO A 102 -6.93 3.29 -22.60
C PRO A 102 -8.33 2.80 -22.19
N PHE A 103 -8.79 1.66 -22.70
CA PHE A 103 -10.09 1.10 -22.33
C PHE A 103 -10.12 0.61 -20.88
N GLN A 104 -9.09 -0.13 -20.44
CA GLN A 104 -9.01 -0.63 -19.07
C GLN A 104 -8.81 0.50 -18.07
N LEU A 105 -7.98 1.48 -18.43
CA LEU A 105 -7.81 2.69 -17.65
C LEU A 105 -9.13 3.45 -17.48
N GLU A 106 -9.89 3.64 -18.56
CA GLU A 106 -11.20 4.29 -18.50
C GLU A 106 -12.19 3.55 -17.60
N LEU A 107 -12.26 2.22 -17.70
CA LEU A 107 -13.12 1.40 -16.85
C LEU A 107 -12.76 1.56 -15.36
N LEU A 108 -11.46 1.53 -15.03
CA LEU A 108 -10.99 1.73 -13.67
C LEU A 108 -11.30 3.15 -13.16
N LEU A 109 -11.09 4.19 -13.98
CA LEU A 109 -11.40 5.57 -13.59
C LEU A 109 -12.89 5.78 -13.28
N LYS A 110 -13.77 5.10 -14.03
CA LYS A 110 -15.21 5.15 -13.81
C LYS A 110 -15.67 4.55 -12.49
N THR A 111 -14.88 3.70 -11.84
CA THR A 111 -15.28 3.12 -10.54
C THR A 111 -15.22 4.11 -9.37
N ARG A 112 -14.53 5.24 -9.53
CA ARG A 112 -14.26 6.21 -8.46
C ARG A 112 -14.89 7.59 -8.68
N ASN A 113 -15.87 7.70 -9.58
CA ASN A 113 -16.56 8.97 -9.91
C ASN A 113 -15.60 10.15 -10.19
N VAL A 114 -14.48 9.88 -10.87
CA VAL A 114 -13.53 10.95 -11.22
C VAL A 114 -14.14 11.92 -12.25
N PRO A 115 -13.65 13.17 -12.35
CA PRO A 115 -14.14 14.16 -13.31
C PRO A 115 -14.15 13.63 -14.74
N ILE A 116 -15.19 13.98 -15.50
CA ILE A 116 -15.35 13.48 -16.86
C ILE A 116 -14.25 14.01 -17.79
N GLU A 117 -13.68 15.18 -17.47
CA GLU A 117 -12.53 15.77 -18.13
C GLU A 117 -11.30 14.87 -18.03
N LEU A 118 -11.04 14.30 -16.83
CA LEU A 118 -9.96 13.35 -16.63
C LEU A 118 -10.18 12.08 -17.46
N ILE A 119 -11.42 11.56 -17.49
CA ILE A 119 -11.74 10.38 -18.33
C ILE A 119 -11.56 10.69 -19.82
N LYS A 120 -12.07 11.83 -20.29
CA LYS A 120 -11.96 12.25 -21.70
C LYS A 120 -10.50 12.44 -22.14
N SER A 121 -9.64 12.91 -21.23
CA SER A 121 -8.23 13.13 -21.55
C SER A 121 -7.52 11.85 -22.02
N ILE A 122 -7.94 10.66 -21.58
CA ILE A 122 -7.36 9.38 -22.02
C ILE A 122 -7.36 9.22 -23.55
N LYS A 123 -8.43 9.67 -24.22
CA LYS A 123 -8.65 9.45 -25.66
C LYS A 123 -8.58 10.72 -26.48
N VAL A 124 -9.02 11.85 -25.93
CA VAL A 124 -9.16 13.12 -26.66
C VAL A 124 -7.90 13.96 -26.56
N ASN A 125 -7.28 14.02 -25.37
CA ASN A 125 -6.08 14.81 -25.14
C ASN A 125 -5.10 14.10 -24.19
N PRO A 126 -4.44 13.00 -24.64
CA PRO A 126 -3.65 12.13 -23.77
C PRO A 126 -2.48 12.82 -23.08
N THR A 127 -1.98 13.93 -23.65
CA THR A 127 -0.91 14.74 -23.07
C THR A 127 -1.33 15.53 -21.83
N GLU A 128 -2.64 15.79 -21.65
CA GLU A 128 -3.18 16.44 -20.45
C GLU A 128 -3.48 15.45 -19.32
N PHE A 129 -3.65 14.16 -19.63
CA PHE A 129 -3.95 13.12 -18.66
C PHE A 129 -3.00 13.10 -17.44
N PRO A 130 -1.66 13.16 -17.59
CA PRO A 130 -0.73 13.12 -16.45
C PRO A 130 -0.98 14.27 -15.46
N LEU A 131 -1.25 15.47 -15.98
CA LEU A 131 -1.51 16.67 -15.17
C LEU A 131 -2.86 16.58 -14.47
N LEU A 132 -3.93 16.26 -15.21
CA LEU A 132 -5.27 16.12 -14.65
C LEU A 132 -5.34 15.01 -13.61
N PHE A 133 -4.71 13.87 -13.88
CA PHE A 133 -4.62 12.73 -12.97
C PHE A 133 -3.89 13.12 -11.68
N SER A 134 -2.69 13.68 -11.81
CA SER A 134 -1.87 14.07 -10.67
C SER A 134 -2.56 15.14 -9.81
N ASN A 135 -3.19 16.14 -10.43
CA ASN A 135 -3.90 17.19 -9.69
C ASN A 135 -5.12 16.65 -8.94
N TYR A 136 -5.93 15.81 -9.59
CA TYR A 136 -7.12 15.23 -8.96
C TYR A 136 -6.75 14.38 -7.74
N PHE A 137 -5.84 13.42 -7.91
CA PHE A 137 -5.47 12.52 -6.83
C PHE A 137 -4.63 13.18 -5.75
N ASN A 138 -3.80 14.17 -6.09
CA ASN A 138 -3.10 14.95 -5.06
C ASN A 138 -4.09 15.79 -4.25
N ASN A 139 -5.13 16.36 -4.87
CA ASN A 139 -6.19 17.06 -4.13
C ASN A 139 -6.95 16.09 -3.21
N GLU A 140 -7.34 14.91 -3.70
CA GLU A 140 -8.01 13.88 -2.89
C GLU A 140 -7.15 13.46 -1.67
N LEU A 141 -5.83 13.33 -1.84
CA LEU A 141 -4.92 13.08 -0.73
C LEU A 141 -4.96 14.18 0.34
N MET A 142 -4.95 15.44 -0.09
CA MET A 142 -4.95 16.59 0.82
C MET A 142 -6.31 16.82 1.50
N THR A 143 -7.42 16.42 0.87
CA THR A 143 -8.77 16.62 1.42
C THR A 143 -9.25 15.44 2.25
N SER A 144 -9.08 14.21 1.75
CA SER A 144 -9.72 13.02 2.31
C SER A 144 -8.78 12.18 3.19
N HIS A 145 -7.47 12.34 3.01
CA HIS A 145 -6.46 11.48 3.64
C HIS A 145 -5.41 12.24 4.47
N SER A 146 -5.50 13.57 4.54
CA SER A 146 -4.50 14.43 5.19
C SER A 146 -4.31 14.11 6.67
N GLU A 147 -5.39 13.95 7.43
CA GLU A 147 -5.31 13.64 8.86
C GLU A 147 -4.57 12.31 9.13
N ALA A 148 -4.91 11.27 8.36
CA ALA A 148 -4.26 9.97 8.49
C ALA A 148 -2.77 10.04 8.13
N MET A 149 -2.42 10.77 7.06
CA MET A 149 -1.04 10.99 6.65
C MET A 149 -0.23 11.79 7.69
N GLU A 150 -0.81 12.83 8.29
CA GLU A 150 -0.16 13.63 9.33
C GLU A 150 0.12 12.81 10.60
N LYS A 151 -0.87 12.01 11.02
CA LYS A 151 -0.69 11.07 12.14
C LYS A 151 0.37 10.03 11.83
N LEU A 152 0.37 9.47 10.63
CA LEU A 152 1.36 8.48 10.19
C LEU A 152 2.78 9.06 10.22
N LYS A 153 2.96 10.27 9.66
CA LYS A 153 4.23 10.99 9.68
C LYS A 153 4.70 11.25 11.10
N THR A 154 3.79 11.72 11.97
CA THR A 154 4.10 11.98 13.38
C THR A 154 4.52 10.70 14.10
N LEU A 155 3.82 9.59 13.88
CA LEU A 155 4.16 8.29 14.45
C LEU A 155 5.56 7.83 14.01
N ARG A 156 5.85 7.87 12.71
CA ARG A 156 7.16 7.50 12.19
C ARG A 156 8.26 8.37 12.77
N ASP A 157 8.14 9.69 12.68
CA ASP A 157 9.21 10.61 13.06
C ASP A 157 9.46 10.56 14.57
N LYS A 158 8.40 10.65 15.40
CA LYS A 158 8.57 10.76 16.85
C LYS A 158 8.75 9.42 17.56
N ALA A 159 7.93 8.43 17.22
CA ALA A 159 7.95 7.16 17.93
C ALA A 159 9.02 6.19 17.39
N MET A 160 9.26 6.19 16.07
CA MET A 160 10.14 5.19 15.45
C MET A 160 11.55 5.73 15.19
N ALA A 161 11.68 6.97 14.72
CA ALA A 161 12.99 7.55 14.42
C ALA A 161 13.67 8.19 15.65
N HIS A 162 12.89 8.76 16.57
CA HIS A 162 13.43 9.52 17.71
C HIS A 162 13.20 8.88 19.08
N ASN A 163 12.47 7.75 19.18
CA ASN A 163 12.14 7.07 20.43
C ASN A 163 11.63 8.03 21.53
N GLU A 164 10.82 9.02 21.14
CA GLU A 164 10.30 9.99 22.10
C GLU A 164 9.37 9.31 23.11
N ASN A 165 9.59 9.57 24.40
CA ASN A 165 8.86 8.93 25.51
C ASN A 165 7.39 9.40 25.66
N LYS A 166 6.87 10.21 24.73
CA LYS A 166 5.48 10.69 24.75
C LYS A 166 4.59 9.71 24.00
N LEU A 167 3.39 9.45 24.51
CA LEU A 167 2.36 8.71 23.76
C LEU A 167 2.04 9.47 22.47
N VAL A 168 2.56 8.96 21.35
CA VAL A 168 2.23 9.45 20.01
C VAL A 168 1.02 8.69 19.52
N SER A 169 -0.11 9.39 19.34
CA SER A 169 -1.30 8.80 18.73
C SER A 169 -1.07 8.63 17.23
N GLY A 170 -1.04 7.39 16.76
CA GLY A 170 -0.93 7.03 15.35
C GLY A 170 -2.28 7.01 14.63
N PRO A 171 -2.29 6.80 13.30
CA PRO A 171 -3.51 6.49 12.58
C PRO A 171 -4.09 5.15 13.04
N THR A 172 -5.40 4.96 12.88
CA THR A 172 -6.02 3.66 13.12
C THR A 172 -5.63 2.66 12.02
N TRP A 173 -5.76 1.37 12.30
CA TRP A 173 -5.56 0.33 11.27
C TRP A 173 -6.51 0.51 10.08
N GLY A 174 -7.77 0.89 10.32
CA GLY A 174 -8.72 1.21 9.26
C GLY A 174 -8.22 2.33 8.35
N ALA A 175 -7.70 3.42 8.92
CA ALA A 175 -7.14 4.52 8.14
C ALA A 175 -5.88 4.11 7.35
N LEU A 176 -5.02 3.24 7.90
CA LEU A 176 -3.87 2.69 7.16
C LEU A 176 -4.32 1.82 5.98
N THR A 177 -5.37 1.01 6.16
CA THR A 177 -5.94 0.20 5.09
C THR A 177 -6.56 1.09 4.00
N GLU A 178 -7.30 2.13 4.37
CA GLU A 178 -7.86 3.10 3.41
C GLU A 178 -6.78 3.80 2.58
N LEU A 179 -5.66 4.18 3.21
CA LEU A 179 -4.49 4.70 2.51
C LEU A 179 -3.95 3.67 1.52
N ILE A 180 -3.79 2.40 1.92
CA ILE A 180 -3.30 1.37 0.98
C ILE A 180 -4.28 1.09 -0.15
N GLU A 181 -5.59 1.10 0.08
CA GLU A 181 -6.58 0.98 -0.98
C GLU A 181 -6.52 2.15 -1.97
N PHE A 182 -6.28 3.37 -1.47
CA PHE A 182 -5.99 4.52 -2.33
C PHE A 182 -4.72 4.28 -3.17
N ALA A 183 -3.62 3.83 -2.55
CA ALA A 183 -2.36 3.56 -3.24
C ALA A 183 -2.49 2.48 -4.33
N LYS A 184 -3.20 1.39 -4.04
CA LYS A 184 -3.52 0.31 -4.99
C LYS A 184 -4.25 0.85 -6.22
N TYR A 185 -5.21 1.74 -6.01
CA TYR A 185 -5.95 2.37 -7.09
C TYR A 185 -5.04 3.18 -8.01
N ILE A 186 -4.16 4.01 -7.44
CA ILE A 186 -3.18 4.80 -8.21
C ILE A 186 -2.26 3.88 -9.02
N VAL A 187 -1.70 2.85 -8.37
CA VAL A 187 -0.83 1.87 -9.02
C VAL A 187 -1.56 1.13 -10.15
N GLY A 188 -2.83 0.76 -9.95
CA GLY A 188 -3.69 0.17 -10.97
C GLY A 188 -3.84 1.07 -12.19
N ALA A 189 -4.18 2.33 -11.99
CA ALA A 189 -4.34 3.30 -13.08
C ALA A 189 -3.03 3.50 -13.86
N LEU A 190 -1.91 3.67 -13.17
CA LEU A 190 -0.62 3.87 -13.81
C LEU A 190 -0.07 2.61 -14.51
N GLY A 191 -0.40 1.42 -13.98
CA GLY A 191 -0.13 0.14 -14.62
C GLY A 191 -0.78 0.03 -15.99
N TRP A 192 -2.07 0.39 -16.08
CA TRP A 192 -2.80 0.48 -17.34
C TRP A 192 -2.30 1.60 -18.25
N ALA A 193 -1.99 2.76 -17.68
CA ALA A 193 -1.56 3.92 -18.47
C ALA A 193 -0.21 3.69 -19.15
N TYR A 194 0.83 3.29 -18.41
CA TYR A 194 2.21 3.41 -18.91
C TYR A 194 3.02 2.12 -18.91
N LEU A 195 2.58 1.09 -18.19
CA LEU A 195 3.36 -0.13 -17.99
C LEU A 195 2.88 -1.32 -18.84
N SER A 196 1.65 -1.29 -19.35
CA SER A 196 0.94 -2.49 -19.85
C SER A 196 0.95 -3.61 -18.81
N MET A 197 0.77 -3.26 -17.53
CA MET A 197 0.76 -4.21 -16.43
C MET A 197 -0.56 -4.11 -15.68
N ALA A 198 -1.25 -5.23 -15.56
CA ALA A 198 -2.47 -5.34 -14.79
C ALA A 198 -2.12 -5.47 -13.31
N TYR A 199 -2.33 -4.42 -12.52
CA TYR A 199 -2.34 -4.53 -11.06
C TYR A 199 -3.76 -4.62 -10.49
N THR A 200 -4.75 -4.18 -11.25
CA THR A 200 -6.17 -4.26 -10.90
C THR A 200 -6.96 -4.94 -12.01
N ILE A 201 -7.89 -5.83 -11.67
CA ILE A 201 -8.82 -6.48 -12.62
C ILE A 201 -10.21 -6.40 -12.01
N ASN A 202 -11.19 -5.89 -12.74
CA ASN A 202 -12.57 -5.69 -12.26
C ASN A 202 -12.67 -4.86 -10.97
N GLY A 203 -11.72 -3.95 -10.74
CA GLY A 203 -11.63 -3.13 -9.53
C GLY A 203 -10.81 -3.76 -8.39
N ASP A 204 -10.49 -5.04 -8.47
CA ASP A 204 -9.74 -5.76 -7.43
C ASP A 204 -8.24 -5.70 -7.68
N TYR A 205 -7.46 -5.36 -6.64
CA TYR A 205 -5.99 -5.40 -6.69
C TYR A 205 -5.48 -6.84 -6.61
N ILE A 206 -4.85 -7.32 -7.69
CA ILE A 206 -4.61 -8.77 -7.88
C ILE A 206 -3.52 -9.34 -6.98
N LEU A 207 -2.58 -8.51 -6.51
CA LEU A 207 -1.46 -8.96 -5.67
C LEU A 207 -1.85 -9.12 -4.19
N THR A 208 -3.04 -8.69 -3.80
CA THR A 208 -3.60 -8.89 -2.45
C THR A 208 -3.57 -10.37 -2.04
N ASN A 209 -3.93 -11.26 -2.97
CA ASN A 209 -3.95 -12.70 -2.71
C ASN A 209 -2.56 -13.28 -2.47
N ASP A 210 -1.54 -12.77 -3.17
CA ASP A 210 -0.16 -13.19 -2.95
C ASP A 210 0.37 -12.69 -1.61
N ALA A 211 0.05 -11.44 -1.23
CA ALA A 211 0.38 -10.88 0.08
C ALA A 211 -0.26 -11.68 1.23
N LYS A 212 -1.40 -12.34 0.97
CA LYS A 212 -2.08 -13.18 1.96
C LYS A 212 -1.42 -14.54 2.19
N ARG A 213 -0.56 -15.03 1.28
CA ARG A 213 0.00 -16.40 1.35
C ARG A 213 0.75 -16.72 2.65
N PRO A 214 1.58 -15.83 3.22
CA PRO A 214 2.22 -16.07 4.51
C PRO A 214 1.21 -16.32 5.64
N SER A 215 0.06 -15.66 5.61
CA SER A 215 -0.99 -15.85 6.63
C SER A 215 -1.61 -17.25 6.58
N PHE A 216 -1.76 -17.84 5.39
CA PHE A 216 -2.19 -19.24 5.24
C PHE A 216 -1.14 -20.23 5.76
N ALA A 217 0.14 -19.93 5.58
CA ALA A 217 1.22 -20.72 6.19
C ALA A 217 1.18 -20.61 7.72
N MET A 218 1.00 -19.40 8.26
CA MET A 218 0.85 -19.18 9.70
C MET A 218 -0.35 -19.93 10.28
N SER A 219 -1.50 -19.88 9.63
CA SER A 219 -2.69 -20.60 10.06
C SER A 219 -2.46 -22.12 10.11
N ARG A 220 -1.84 -22.69 9.06
CA ARG A 220 -1.46 -24.11 9.02
C ARG A 220 -0.43 -24.48 10.09
N LEU A 221 0.56 -23.63 10.30
CA LEU A 221 1.58 -23.82 11.35
C LEU A 221 0.92 -23.90 12.73
N LEU A 222 0.12 -22.89 13.08
CA LEU A 222 -0.57 -22.84 14.38
C LEU A 222 -1.52 -24.03 14.54
N LYS A 223 -2.28 -24.38 13.49
CA LYS A 223 -3.11 -25.58 13.49
C LYS A 223 -2.31 -26.84 13.80
N ASN A 224 -1.22 -27.09 13.06
CA ASN A 224 -0.40 -28.29 13.24
C ASN A 224 0.27 -28.33 14.60
N VAL A 225 0.83 -27.21 15.09
CA VAL A 225 1.46 -27.14 16.41
C VAL A 225 0.45 -27.51 17.49
N TYR A 226 -0.77 -26.97 17.46
CA TYR A 226 -1.74 -27.24 18.52
C TYR A 226 -2.49 -28.58 18.37
N GLU A 227 -2.76 -29.04 17.16
CA GLU A 227 -3.41 -30.35 16.95
C GLU A 227 -2.46 -31.53 17.16
N SER A 228 -1.17 -31.39 16.85
CA SER A 228 -0.18 -32.45 17.06
C SER A 228 0.26 -32.58 18.51
N LEU A 229 0.41 -31.45 19.23
CA LEU A 229 0.80 -31.46 20.63
C LEU A 229 -0.37 -31.78 21.58
N TYR A 230 -1.62 -31.53 21.15
CA TYR A 230 -2.81 -31.70 21.97
C TYR A 230 -3.99 -32.28 21.16
N PRO A 231 -3.94 -33.58 20.80
CA PRO A 231 -5.04 -34.20 20.07
C PRO A 231 -6.35 -34.10 20.86
N PRO A 232 -7.49 -33.84 20.20
CA PRO A 232 -8.80 -33.87 20.86
C PRO A 232 -9.02 -35.25 21.50
N LYS A 233 -9.49 -35.25 22.75
CA LYS A 233 -9.86 -36.46 23.49
C LYS A 233 -11.10 -37.11 22.89
#